data_AF-A0A7W7GWV3-F1
#
_entry.id   AF-A0A7W7GWV3-F1
#
_cell.length_a   1.000
_cell.length_b   1.000
_cell.length_c   1.000
_cell.angle_alpha   90.00
_cell.angle_beta   90.00
_cell.angle_gamma   90.00
#
_symmetry.space_group_name_H-M   'P 1'
#
loop_
_entity.id
_entity.type
_entity.pdbx_description
1 polymer ?
#
loop_
_entity_poly.entity_id
_entity_poly.type
_entity_poly.pdbx_seq_one_letter_code
_entity_poly.pdbx_strand_id
1 'polypeptide(L)'
;MRTLPVLRITAAAAAGVATSFAVTAAAHATGTTIPINGGNVPAIAADYEHECGAQLGGGPYPGKDVWVFNLPGNAATTGSFTAIRAMFDTNGDGKADSTVVIEAGAADGDDIVTVGHSKAYAITAAGWTLIDANATITGKADKFVLTHTCAATGSATTTPTTKPATTSPTASTSSSASTGGGGSEGSGSAEGSGGTEGSGGADGSGEGAGEESLPVTGLNVAGVAALGLALVGAGAALVLRRRRRFIA
;
A
#
# COMPACT_ATOMS: atom_id res chain seq x y z
N MET A 1 -19.81 -83.69 -21.90
CA MET A 1 -19.66 -82.91 -20.65
C MET A 1 -19.47 -81.46 -21.09
N ARG A 2 -20.51 -80.60 -21.07
CA ARG A 2 -20.96 -79.77 -19.91
C ARG A 2 -19.73 -79.05 -19.31
N THR A 3 -19.55 -77.73 -19.43
CA THR A 3 -20.42 -76.61 -19.01
C THR A 3 -19.95 -75.27 -19.65
N LEU A 4 -20.90 -74.39 -20.02
CA LEU A 4 -20.67 -72.96 -20.33
C LEU A 4 -20.38 -72.16 -19.04
N PRO A 5 -19.57 -71.08 -19.10
CA PRO A 5 -19.99 -69.86 -18.39
C PRO A 5 -19.73 -68.57 -19.19
N VAL A 6 -20.80 -67.80 -19.45
CA VAL A 6 -21.19 -66.55 -18.77
C VAL A 6 -20.52 -65.30 -19.36
N LEU A 7 -21.27 -64.70 -20.28
CA LEU A 7 -21.11 -63.34 -20.80
C LEU A 7 -21.28 -62.32 -19.66
N ARG A 8 -20.23 -61.58 -19.31
CA ARG A 8 -20.34 -60.42 -18.40
C ARG A 8 -20.51 -59.14 -19.23
N ILE A 9 -21.74 -58.69 -19.32
CA ILE A 9 -22.11 -57.36 -19.83
C ILE A 9 -21.73 -56.34 -18.75
N THR A 10 -20.62 -55.62 -18.92
CA THR A 10 -20.29 -54.44 -18.11
C THR A 10 -21.04 -53.23 -18.68
N ALA A 11 -22.12 -52.84 -17.99
CA ALA A 11 -22.86 -51.62 -18.31
C ALA A 11 -22.02 -50.38 -17.95
N ALA A 12 -21.65 -49.60 -18.97
CA ALA A 12 -21.08 -48.27 -18.81
C ALA A 12 -22.20 -47.28 -18.48
N ALA A 13 -22.28 -46.82 -17.23
CA ALA A 13 -23.14 -45.71 -16.83
C ALA A 13 -22.27 -44.48 -16.56
N ALA A 14 -21.94 -43.74 -17.62
CA ALA A 14 -21.30 -42.43 -17.53
C ALA A 14 -22.36 -41.37 -17.20
N ALA A 15 -22.65 -41.17 -15.91
CA ALA A 15 -23.45 -40.04 -15.44
C ALA A 15 -22.54 -38.81 -15.30
N GLY A 16 -22.33 -38.10 -16.41
CA GLY A 16 -21.65 -36.81 -16.43
C GLY A 16 -22.53 -35.72 -15.82
N VAL A 17 -22.29 -35.39 -14.55
CA VAL A 17 -22.88 -34.20 -13.93
C VAL A 17 -22.00 -33.01 -14.32
N ALA A 18 -22.42 -32.28 -15.35
CA ALA A 18 -21.86 -30.98 -15.69
C ALA A 18 -22.30 -29.95 -14.64
N THR A 19 -21.56 -29.86 -13.54
CA THR A 19 -21.68 -28.72 -12.62
C THR A 19 -21.08 -27.50 -13.30
N SER A 20 -21.92 -26.71 -13.96
CA SER A 20 -21.59 -25.35 -14.35
C SER A 20 -21.39 -24.52 -13.08
N PHE A 21 -20.12 -24.41 -12.66
CA PHE A 21 -19.71 -23.42 -11.67
C PHE A 21 -19.91 -22.05 -12.29
N ALA A 22 -21.01 -21.39 -11.92
CA ALA A 22 -21.13 -19.95 -12.08
C ALA A 22 -20.03 -19.33 -11.20
N VAL A 23 -18.87 -19.04 -11.80
CA VAL A 23 -17.88 -18.17 -11.19
C VAL A 23 -18.54 -16.80 -11.17
N THR A 24 -19.12 -16.44 -10.03
CA THR A 24 -19.45 -15.04 -9.74
C THR A 24 -18.12 -14.32 -9.71
N ALA A 25 -17.72 -13.76 -10.85
CA ALA A 25 -16.62 -12.80 -10.90
C ALA A 25 -17.02 -11.69 -9.94
N ALA A 26 -16.37 -11.64 -8.77
CA ALA A 26 -16.47 -10.49 -7.91
C ALA A 26 -16.14 -9.28 -8.80
N ALA A 27 -17.03 -8.28 -8.83
CA ALA A 27 -16.75 -7.03 -9.48
C ALA A 27 -15.60 -6.38 -8.71
N HIS A 28 -14.36 -6.74 -9.07
CA HIS A 28 -13.17 -6.12 -8.55
C HIS A 28 -13.28 -4.65 -8.97
N ALA A 29 -13.24 -3.75 -7.99
CA ALA A 29 -13.13 -2.32 -8.24
C ALA A 29 -12.00 -2.12 -9.26
N THR A 30 -12.31 -1.47 -10.38
CA THR A 30 -11.40 -1.26 -11.51
C THR A 30 -10.26 -0.34 -11.07
N GLY A 31 -9.23 -0.92 -10.44
CA GLY A 31 -8.03 -0.20 -10.05
C GLY A 31 -7.13 0.03 -11.25
N THR A 32 -6.49 1.19 -11.31
CA THR A 32 -5.42 1.46 -12.28
C THR A 32 -4.10 1.01 -11.67
N THR A 33 -3.34 0.17 -12.38
CA THR A 33 -1.98 -0.18 -11.96
C THR A 33 -0.98 0.83 -12.49
N ILE A 34 -0.11 1.35 -11.62
CA ILE A 34 0.92 2.33 -11.93
C ILE A 34 2.28 1.85 -11.39
N PRO A 35 3.38 2.10 -12.11
CA PRO A 35 4.71 1.75 -11.64
C PRO A 35 5.26 2.79 -10.65
N ILE A 36 6.28 2.39 -9.88
CA ILE A 36 7.11 3.34 -9.15
C ILE A 36 7.92 4.19 -10.13
N ASN A 37 8.24 5.42 -9.73
CA ASN A 37 9.13 6.28 -10.50
C ASN A 37 10.50 5.61 -10.62
N GLY A 38 10.96 5.35 -11.85
CA GLY A 38 12.24 4.68 -12.09
C GLY A 38 13.47 5.40 -11.53
N GLY A 39 13.37 6.71 -11.22
CA GLY A 39 14.42 7.44 -10.50
C GLY A 39 14.52 7.12 -9.01
N ASN A 40 13.57 6.37 -8.46
CA ASN A 40 13.54 5.92 -7.06
C ASN A 40 14.02 4.47 -6.87
N VAL A 41 14.40 3.77 -7.94
CA VAL A 41 14.90 2.40 -7.88
C VAL A 41 16.16 2.24 -8.77
N PRO A 42 17.14 1.42 -8.38
CA PRO A 42 17.21 0.71 -7.11
C PRO A 42 17.44 1.65 -5.91
N ALA A 43 16.97 1.27 -4.73
CA ALA A 43 17.10 2.05 -3.51
C ALA A 43 17.42 1.18 -2.30
N ILE A 44 18.37 1.64 -1.48
CA ILE A 44 18.70 1.07 -0.17
C ILE A 44 18.17 2.03 0.90
N ALA A 45 17.60 1.50 1.98
CA ALA A 45 17.01 2.33 3.03
C ALA A 45 18.00 3.33 3.65
N ALA A 46 19.29 2.98 3.72
CA ALA A 46 20.35 3.83 4.27
C ALA A 46 20.73 5.02 3.38
N ASP A 47 20.37 5.02 2.10
CA ASP A 47 20.79 6.03 1.13
C ASP A 47 19.77 7.16 0.94
N TYR A 48 18.61 7.07 1.63
CA TYR A 48 17.48 8.00 1.50
C TYR A 48 17.29 8.87 2.74
N GLU A 49 16.59 9.99 2.56
CA GLU A 49 16.25 10.89 3.65
C GLU A 49 15.37 10.19 4.69
N HIS A 50 15.75 10.32 5.96
CA HIS A 50 15.16 9.56 7.06
C HIS A 50 13.98 10.28 7.72
N GLU A 51 12.76 9.79 7.49
CA GLU A 51 11.56 10.22 8.24
C GLU A 51 10.89 9.01 8.89
N CYS A 52 11.15 8.82 10.19
CA CYS A 52 10.67 7.69 10.98
C CYS A 52 9.44 8.03 11.84
N GLY A 53 8.58 8.93 11.35
CA GLY A 53 7.40 9.36 12.11
C GLY A 53 6.47 8.18 12.43
N ALA A 54 5.91 8.14 13.65
CA ALA A 54 5.01 7.06 14.08
C ALA A 54 3.81 6.84 13.14
N GLN A 55 3.37 7.91 12.47
CA GLN A 55 2.29 7.91 11.48
C GLN A 55 2.67 7.33 10.10
N LEU A 56 3.96 7.06 9.86
CA LEU A 56 4.50 6.50 8.61
C LEU A 56 5.16 5.13 8.84
N GLY A 57 4.65 4.37 9.81
CA GLY A 57 5.21 3.09 10.23
C GLY A 57 6.21 3.17 11.37
N GLY A 58 6.64 4.39 11.76
CA GLY A 58 7.53 4.60 12.90
C GLY A 58 8.99 4.22 12.64
N GLY A 59 9.69 3.89 13.73
CA GLY A 59 11.11 3.53 13.72
C GLY A 59 12.03 4.64 14.26
N PRO A 60 13.36 4.46 14.14
CA PRO A 60 14.03 3.28 13.58
C PRO A 60 13.93 2.04 14.48
N TYR A 61 13.79 0.88 13.86
CA TYR A 61 13.66 -0.41 14.54
C TYR A 61 14.97 -1.22 14.46
N PRO A 62 15.29 -2.06 15.47
CA PRO A 62 16.43 -2.96 15.39
C PRO A 62 16.28 -3.97 14.23
N GLY A 63 17.22 -3.95 13.29
CA GLY A 63 17.27 -4.91 12.17
C GLY A 63 16.10 -4.84 11.18
N LYS A 64 15.34 -3.73 11.15
CA LYS A 64 14.24 -3.52 10.20
C LYS A 64 14.31 -2.16 9.51
N ASP A 65 14.12 -2.16 8.20
CA ASP A 65 14.02 -0.97 7.38
C ASP A 65 12.55 -0.63 7.11
N VAL A 66 12.18 0.65 7.20
CA VAL A 66 10.86 1.16 6.81
C VAL A 66 10.94 1.91 5.49
N TRP A 67 9.96 1.72 4.62
CA TRP A 67 9.89 2.34 3.29
C TRP A 67 8.58 3.11 3.17
N VAL A 68 8.63 4.39 2.80
CA VAL A 68 7.44 5.25 2.72
C VAL A 68 7.16 5.68 1.28
N PHE A 69 6.06 5.15 0.75
CA PHE A 69 5.55 5.45 -0.58
C PHE A 69 4.51 6.56 -0.53
N ASN A 70 4.50 7.41 -1.55
CA ASN A 70 3.54 8.50 -1.69
C ASN A 70 2.96 8.51 -3.10
N LEU A 71 1.65 8.69 -3.20
CA LEU A 71 0.97 8.96 -4.46
C LEU A 71 0.97 10.48 -4.71
N PRO A 72 1.80 11.01 -5.63
CA PRO A 72 1.85 12.44 -5.89
C PRO A 72 0.59 12.90 -6.64
N GLY A 73 0.24 14.18 -6.48
CA GLY A 73 -0.85 14.82 -7.22
C GLY A 73 -2.08 15.11 -6.36
N ASN A 74 -3.16 15.50 -7.04
CA ASN A 74 -4.41 15.86 -6.39
C ASN A 74 -5.24 14.59 -6.10
N ALA A 75 -5.54 14.34 -4.82
CA ALA A 75 -6.26 13.15 -4.36
C ALA A 75 -7.64 12.97 -5.03
N ALA A 76 -8.32 14.05 -5.45
CA ALA A 76 -9.60 13.95 -6.15
C ALA A 76 -9.47 13.33 -7.55
N THR A 77 -8.28 13.39 -8.17
CA THR A 77 -8.01 12.83 -9.50
C THR A 77 -7.19 11.54 -9.42
N THR A 78 -6.15 11.54 -8.60
CA THR A 78 -5.25 10.39 -8.44
C THR A 78 -5.86 9.29 -7.60
N GLY A 79 -6.85 9.62 -6.76
CA GLY A 79 -7.45 8.69 -5.83
C GLY A 79 -6.48 8.30 -4.72
N SER A 80 -6.62 7.07 -4.25
CA SER A 80 -5.82 6.48 -3.18
C SER A 80 -5.24 5.13 -3.58
N PHE A 81 -4.16 4.73 -2.92
CA PHE A 81 -3.66 3.36 -3.00
C PHE A 81 -4.70 2.37 -2.47
N THR A 82 -4.85 1.26 -3.18
CA THR A 82 -5.60 0.08 -2.71
C THR A 82 -4.66 -1.07 -2.38
N ALA A 83 -3.59 -1.22 -3.16
CA ALA A 83 -2.53 -2.18 -2.92
C ALA A 83 -1.20 -1.70 -3.48
N ILE A 84 -0.08 -2.08 -2.86
CA ILE A 84 1.27 -1.90 -3.39
C ILE A 84 1.98 -3.25 -3.38
N ARG A 85 2.67 -3.59 -4.47
CA ARG A 85 3.59 -4.71 -4.58
C ARG A 85 5.01 -4.17 -4.74
N ALA A 86 5.79 -4.21 -3.68
CA ALA A 86 7.18 -3.79 -3.67
C ALA A 86 8.10 -5.02 -3.79
N MET A 87 9.07 -4.94 -4.70
CA MET A 87 9.97 -6.03 -5.06
C MET A 87 11.38 -5.71 -4.56
N PHE A 88 11.93 -6.62 -3.75
CA PHE A 88 13.19 -6.43 -3.07
C PHE A 88 14.22 -7.48 -3.49
N ASP A 89 15.43 -7.01 -3.74
CA ASP A 89 16.65 -7.82 -3.76
C ASP A 89 17.15 -7.99 -2.33
N THR A 90 17.29 -9.23 -1.89
CA THR A 90 17.67 -9.59 -0.52
C THR A 90 19.08 -10.15 -0.45
N ASN A 91 19.71 -10.40 -1.60
CA ASN A 91 21.02 -11.06 -1.70
C ASN A 91 22.10 -10.20 -2.39
N GLY A 92 21.70 -9.11 -3.04
CA GLY A 92 22.59 -8.14 -3.71
C GLY A 92 22.95 -8.46 -5.16
N ASP A 93 22.23 -9.36 -5.84
CA ASP A 93 22.48 -9.74 -7.23
C ASP A 93 21.75 -8.84 -8.26
N GLY A 94 21.00 -7.85 -7.80
CA GLY A 94 20.22 -6.92 -8.61
C GLY A 94 18.88 -7.49 -9.09
N LYS A 95 18.39 -8.60 -8.51
CA LYS A 95 17.11 -9.24 -8.89
C LYS A 95 16.17 -9.36 -7.71
N ALA A 96 14.87 -9.42 -8.01
CA ALA A 96 13.85 -9.50 -6.97
C ALA A 96 13.83 -10.92 -6.41
N ASP A 97 14.13 -11.04 -5.12
CA ASP A 97 13.99 -12.28 -4.36
C ASP A 97 12.67 -12.34 -3.60
N SER A 98 12.21 -11.18 -3.12
CA SER A 98 11.08 -11.05 -2.22
C SER A 98 10.09 -10.02 -2.72
N THR A 99 8.80 -10.26 -2.48
CA THR A 99 7.72 -9.31 -2.78
C THR A 99 6.94 -9.04 -1.49
N VAL A 100 6.85 -7.76 -1.13
CA VAL A 100 6.01 -7.27 -0.03
C VAL A 100 4.72 -6.72 -0.64
N VAL A 101 3.58 -7.17 -0.13
CA VAL A 101 2.26 -6.74 -0.59
C VAL A 101 1.61 -5.94 0.54
N ILE A 102 1.40 -4.64 0.28
CA ILE A 102 0.78 -3.71 1.22
C ILE A 102 -0.67 -3.53 0.79
N GLU A 103 -1.62 -3.88 1.63
CA GLU A 103 -3.06 -3.72 1.37
C GLU A 103 -3.70 -2.92 2.51
N ALA A 104 -4.70 -2.10 2.18
CA ALA A 104 -5.38 -1.29 3.19
C ALA A 104 -6.08 -2.18 4.23
N GLY A 105 -5.75 -1.99 5.51
CA GLY A 105 -6.41 -2.70 6.62
C GLY A 105 -5.98 -4.15 6.82
N ALA A 106 -4.84 -4.57 6.25
CA ALA A 106 -4.28 -5.91 6.46
C ALA A 106 -3.83 -6.17 7.92
N ALA A 107 -3.52 -5.11 8.67
CA ALA A 107 -3.05 -5.16 10.07
C ALA A 107 -1.77 -6.00 10.30
N ASP A 108 -0.99 -6.26 9.25
CA ASP A 108 0.22 -7.09 9.28
C ASP A 108 1.50 -6.30 9.65
N GLY A 109 1.36 -5.03 10.01
CA GLY A 109 2.45 -4.14 10.40
C GLY A 109 2.93 -3.22 9.28
N ASP A 110 2.50 -3.43 8.05
CA ASP A 110 2.48 -2.50 6.93
C ASP A 110 1.04 -2.00 6.67
N ASP A 111 0.87 -0.75 6.24
CA ASP A 111 -0.47 -0.18 6.05
C ASP A 111 -0.49 0.97 5.04
N ILE A 112 -1.70 1.26 4.54
CA ILE A 112 -2.02 2.41 3.69
C ILE A 112 -2.66 3.48 4.58
N VAL A 113 -1.97 4.61 4.75
CA VAL A 113 -2.41 5.71 5.61
C VAL A 113 -2.79 6.92 4.75
N THR A 114 -3.91 7.54 5.07
CA THR A 114 -4.34 8.77 4.40
C THR A 114 -4.03 9.97 5.28
N VAL A 115 -2.88 10.61 5.06
CA VAL A 115 -2.48 11.85 5.75
C VAL A 115 -2.15 12.91 4.70
N GLY A 116 -3.14 13.75 4.37
CA GLY A 116 -3.05 14.76 3.29
C GLY A 116 -3.11 14.15 1.88
N HIS A 117 -2.16 13.28 1.56
CA HIS A 117 -2.13 12.44 0.36
C HIS A 117 -2.18 10.96 0.74
N SER A 118 -2.48 10.08 -0.21
CA SER A 118 -2.42 8.64 0.01
C SER A 118 -0.95 8.22 0.14
N LYS A 119 -0.59 7.77 1.34
CA LYS A 119 0.72 7.23 1.69
C LYS A 119 0.57 5.76 2.06
N ALA A 120 1.65 5.02 1.90
CA ALA A 120 1.73 3.64 2.35
C ALA A 120 3.13 3.39 2.86
N TYR A 121 3.27 2.50 3.82
CA TYR A 121 4.58 2.12 4.32
C TYR A 121 4.73 0.62 4.41
N ALA A 122 5.96 0.13 4.23
CA ALA A 122 6.33 -1.27 4.42
C ALA A 122 7.49 -1.37 5.42
N ILE A 123 7.47 -2.41 6.24
CA ILE A 123 8.57 -2.76 7.14
C ILE A 123 9.21 -4.05 6.64
N THR A 124 10.54 -4.04 6.47
CA THR A 124 11.32 -5.14 5.90
C THR A 124 12.50 -5.48 6.80
N ALA A 125 13.20 -6.59 6.53
CA ALA A 125 14.49 -6.84 7.19
C ALA A 125 15.55 -5.84 6.69
N ALA A 126 16.51 -5.49 7.56
CA ALA A 126 17.57 -4.55 7.23
C ALA A 126 18.41 -5.01 6.02
N GLY A 127 18.81 -4.06 5.18
CA GLY A 127 19.75 -4.28 4.08
C GLY A 127 19.12 -4.76 2.77
N TRP A 128 17.79 -4.80 2.69
CA TRP A 128 17.10 -5.10 1.45
C TRP A 128 17.20 -3.91 0.48
N THR A 129 17.29 -4.21 -0.82
CA THR A 129 17.31 -3.19 -1.87
C THR A 129 15.98 -3.22 -2.61
N LEU A 130 15.23 -2.12 -2.60
CA LEU A 130 14.03 -1.98 -3.43
C LEU A 130 14.46 -1.83 -4.88
N ILE A 131 14.02 -2.75 -5.76
CA ILE A 131 14.42 -2.72 -7.18
C ILE A 131 13.26 -2.38 -8.12
N ASP A 132 12.02 -2.64 -7.71
CA ASP A 132 10.82 -2.30 -8.47
C ASP A 132 9.61 -2.24 -7.51
N ALA A 133 8.56 -1.54 -7.92
CA ALA A 133 7.27 -1.60 -7.25
C ALA A 133 6.12 -1.19 -8.17
N ASN A 134 4.96 -1.81 -7.98
CA ASN A 134 3.72 -1.46 -8.67
C ASN A 134 2.61 -1.21 -7.66
N ALA A 135 1.77 -0.22 -7.92
CA ALA A 135 0.65 0.12 -7.07
C ALA A 135 -0.66 0.07 -7.84
N THR A 136 -1.72 -0.37 -7.18
CA THR A 136 -3.09 -0.27 -7.66
C THR A 136 -3.74 0.93 -6.96
N ILE A 137 -4.36 1.81 -7.74
CA ILE A 137 -5.01 3.04 -7.25
C ILE A 137 -6.46 3.12 -7.71
N THR A 138 -7.29 3.85 -6.97
CA THR A 138 -8.70 4.10 -7.34
C THR A 138 -8.88 5.16 -8.42
N GLY A 139 -7.87 6.00 -8.67
CA GLY A 139 -7.93 7.09 -9.65
C GLY A 139 -6.98 6.90 -10.84
N LYS A 140 -6.42 8.01 -11.32
CA LYS A 140 -5.48 8.05 -12.44
C LYS A 140 -4.20 8.80 -12.05
N ALA A 141 -3.07 8.15 -12.23
CA ALA A 141 -1.74 8.73 -12.12
C ALA A 141 -0.80 7.97 -13.07
N ASP A 142 0.35 8.55 -13.39
CA ASP A 142 1.35 7.87 -14.24
C ASP A 142 2.31 7.01 -13.43
N LYS A 143 2.61 7.44 -12.20
CA LYS A 143 3.59 6.80 -11.30
C LYS A 143 3.40 7.26 -9.86
N PHE A 144 3.98 6.51 -8.93
CA PHE A 144 4.14 6.89 -7.53
C PHE A 144 5.63 6.98 -7.15
N VAL A 145 5.95 7.46 -5.95
CA VAL A 145 7.33 7.73 -5.54
C VAL A 145 7.66 7.11 -4.19
N LEU A 146 8.92 6.71 -4.01
CA LEU A 146 9.53 6.50 -2.70
C LEU A 146 9.95 7.88 -2.18
N THR A 147 9.46 8.27 -1.01
CA THR A 147 9.73 9.61 -0.46
C THR A 147 10.75 9.58 0.65
N HIS A 148 10.61 8.63 1.57
CA HIS A 148 11.43 8.52 2.77
C HIS A 148 11.67 7.06 3.07
N THR A 149 12.73 6.82 3.82
CA THR A 149 13.03 5.51 4.40
C THR A 149 13.35 5.70 5.87
N CYS A 150 13.30 4.63 6.65
CA CYS A 150 13.86 4.63 7.99
C CYS A 150 14.75 3.40 8.11
N ALA A 151 16.07 3.62 8.01
CA ALA A 151 17.02 2.53 8.10
C ALA A 151 17.04 1.93 9.52
N ALA A 152 17.31 0.63 9.59
CA ALA A 152 17.40 -0.11 10.84
C ALA A 152 18.43 0.47 11.81
N THR A 153 18.09 0.57 13.09
CA THR A 153 19.08 0.82 14.14
C THR A 153 19.92 -0.41 14.40
N GLY A 154 21.21 -0.22 14.70
CA GLY A 154 22.12 -1.30 15.05
C GLY A 154 22.51 -2.22 13.88
N SER A 155 22.07 -1.93 12.65
CA SER A 155 22.64 -2.55 11.46
C SER A 155 24.04 -1.97 11.27
N ALA A 156 25.07 -2.79 11.50
CA ALA A 156 26.44 -2.36 11.34
C ALA A 156 26.64 -1.85 9.90
N THR A 157 26.90 -0.56 9.77
CA THR A 157 27.26 0.10 8.52
C THR A 157 28.45 -0.63 7.90
N THR A 158 28.23 -1.51 6.92
CA THR A 158 29.28 -1.83 5.95
C THR A 158 29.35 -0.64 5.02
N THR A 159 30.09 0.41 5.41
CA THR A 159 30.35 1.57 4.55
C THR A 159 30.99 1.05 3.25
N PRO A 160 30.34 1.11 2.07
CA PRO A 160 31.09 0.97 0.84
C PRO A 160 31.93 2.24 0.71
N THR A 161 33.21 2.13 1.05
CA THR A 161 34.19 3.19 0.79
C THR A 161 34.50 3.18 -0.70
N THR A 162 33.66 3.82 -1.51
CA THR A 162 33.96 4.19 -2.89
C THR A 162 33.75 5.68 -3.06
N LYS A 163 34.64 6.45 -2.42
CA LYS A 163 34.92 7.83 -2.79
C LYS A 163 35.41 7.83 -4.25
N PRO A 164 34.73 8.49 -5.21
CA PRO A 164 35.33 8.74 -6.51
C PRO A 164 36.56 9.63 -6.30
N ALA A 165 37.73 9.14 -6.71
CA ALA A 165 38.93 9.97 -6.80
C ALA A 165 38.70 11.01 -7.91
N THR A 166 38.21 12.18 -7.53
CA THR A 166 38.20 13.37 -8.39
C THR A 166 39.67 13.79 -8.58
N THR A 167 40.28 13.37 -9.68
CA THR A 167 41.54 13.93 -10.17
C THR A 167 41.27 15.36 -10.60
N SER A 168 41.52 16.29 -9.68
CA SER A 168 41.53 17.73 -9.94
C SER A 168 42.78 18.07 -10.79
N PRO A 169 42.65 18.62 -12.00
CA PRO A 169 43.77 19.25 -12.67
C PRO A 169 44.01 20.66 -12.08
N THR A 170 45.21 20.84 -11.52
CA THR A 170 45.72 22.12 -11.01
C THR A 170 45.96 23.12 -12.15
N ALA A 171 45.26 24.25 -12.02
CA ALA A 171 45.60 25.65 -12.33
C ALA A 171 46.40 26.02 -13.61
N SER A 172 45.83 26.98 -14.35
CA SER A 172 46.61 28.11 -14.86
C SER A 172 45.77 29.39 -14.80
N THR A 173 46.37 30.37 -14.14
CA THR A 173 46.00 31.77 -13.92
C THR A 173 45.79 32.56 -15.21
N SER A 174 44.83 33.50 -15.24
CA SER A 174 45.10 34.87 -15.69
C SER A 174 43.96 35.85 -15.37
N SER A 175 44.41 37.02 -14.96
CA SER A 175 43.73 38.21 -14.47
C SER A 175 42.72 38.86 -15.43
N SER A 176 41.64 39.43 -14.89
CA SER A 176 41.15 40.75 -15.33
C SER A 176 40.33 41.41 -14.23
N ALA A 177 40.67 42.66 -14.00
CA ALA A 177 40.12 43.55 -12.99
C ALA A 177 38.91 44.33 -13.52
N SER A 178 38.17 44.90 -12.55
CA SER A 178 37.59 46.25 -12.56
C SER A 178 36.06 46.39 -12.66
N THR A 179 35.50 46.99 -11.58
CA THR A 179 34.42 48.02 -11.53
C THR A 179 32.98 47.54 -11.76
N GLY A 180 31.95 47.86 -10.96
CA GLY A 180 31.73 48.75 -9.82
C GLY A 180 30.22 49.07 -9.72
N GLY A 181 29.73 49.43 -8.53
CA GLY A 181 28.38 49.99 -8.29
C GLY A 181 27.29 48.95 -8.00
N GLY A 182 26.40 49.10 -7.02
CA GLY A 182 26.11 50.20 -6.10
C GLY A 182 24.62 50.09 -5.71
N GLY A 183 24.35 50.11 -4.40
CA GLY A 183 23.11 50.61 -3.78
C GLY A 183 21.78 49.86 -4.03
N SER A 184 21.17 49.36 -2.96
CA SER A 184 20.00 50.04 -2.36
C SER A 184 19.38 49.17 -1.26
N GLU A 185 19.46 49.70 -0.04
CA GLU A 185 18.68 49.28 1.12
C GLU A 185 17.22 49.73 0.93
N GLY A 186 16.27 48.80 1.08
CA GLY A 186 14.84 49.08 1.06
C GLY A 186 14.22 48.72 2.41
N SER A 187 14.26 49.68 3.32
CA SER A 187 13.50 49.68 4.58
C SER A 187 12.03 50.00 4.30
N GLY A 188 11.11 49.23 4.88
CA GLY A 188 9.67 49.41 4.70
C GLY A 188 8.89 48.90 5.90
N SER A 189 8.87 49.69 6.97
CA SER A 189 7.87 49.60 8.03
C SER A 189 6.52 50.15 7.55
N ALA A 190 5.43 49.46 7.84
CA ALA A 190 4.09 50.05 7.90
C ALA A 190 3.26 49.38 8.99
N GLU A 191 2.92 50.19 10.00
CA GLU A 191 1.78 50.10 10.90
C GLU A 191 0.49 49.86 10.08
N GLY A 192 -0.54 49.12 10.50
CA GLY A 192 -1.30 49.20 11.74
C GLY A 192 -2.77 49.51 11.40
N SER A 193 -3.70 48.94 12.18
CA SER A 193 -5.13 49.31 12.35
C SER A 193 -6.21 48.46 11.67
N GLY A 194 -7.08 47.86 12.50
CA GLY A 194 -8.53 48.19 12.45
C GLY A 194 -9.55 47.08 12.13
N GLY A 195 -10.33 46.67 13.15
CA GLY A 195 -11.72 46.17 13.07
C GLY A 195 -11.91 44.72 12.60
N THR A 196 -12.86 43.92 13.07
CA THR A 196 -14.21 44.24 13.57
C THR A 196 -14.75 43.06 14.39
N GLU A 197 -15.50 43.40 15.44
CA GLU A 197 -16.32 42.51 16.26
C GLU A 197 -17.38 41.76 15.43
N GLY A 198 -17.62 40.50 15.77
CA GLY A 198 -18.67 39.68 15.19
C GLY A 198 -19.27 38.76 16.25
N SER A 199 -20.02 39.38 17.17
CA SER A 199 -20.93 38.69 18.08
C SER A 199 -22.11 38.15 17.28
N GLY A 200 -22.40 36.86 17.43
CA GLY A 200 -23.51 36.18 16.76
C GLY A 200 -23.92 34.95 17.56
N GLY A 201 -24.60 35.21 18.68
CA GLY A 201 -25.30 34.18 19.43
C GLY A 201 -26.46 33.60 18.63
N ALA A 202 -26.64 32.30 18.76
CA ALA A 202 -27.92 31.64 18.52
C ALA A 202 -28.09 30.61 19.62
N ASP A 203 -28.77 31.05 20.68
CA ASP A 203 -29.44 30.20 21.64
C ASP A 203 -30.49 29.36 20.90
N GLY A 204 -30.32 28.05 20.98
CA GLY A 204 -31.25 27.04 20.47
C GLY A 204 -31.54 26.02 21.56
N SER A 205 -32.23 26.47 22.61
CA SER A 205 -32.87 25.62 23.61
C SER A 205 -33.94 24.75 22.95
N GLY A 206 -33.67 23.44 22.90
CA GLY A 206 -34.59 22.40 22.48
C GLY A 206 -34.52 21.22 23.44
N GLU A 207 -35.21 21.32 24.56
CA GLU A 207 -35.57 20.19 25.41
C GLU A 207 -36.47 19.23 24.62
N GLY A 208 -35.92 18.07 24.26
CA GLY A 208 -36.62 16.94 23.68
C GLY A 208 -36.12 15.66 24.36
N ALA A 209 -36.97 15.08 25.19
CA ALA A 209 -36.72 13.89 25.97
C ALA A 209 -36.66 12.62 25.11
N GLY A 210 -35.73 11.71 25.47
CA GLY A 210 -35.60 10.35 24.94
C GLY A 210 -35.05 10.33 23.50
N GLU A 211 -34.06 9.56 23.11
CA GLU A 211 -33.63 8.24 23.51
C GLU A 211 -32.16 8.09 23.06
N GLU A 212 -31.44 7.13 23.64
CA GLU A 212 -30.01 6.89 23.50
C GLU A 212 -29.55 6.79 22.02
N SER A 213 -29.05 7.88 21.46
CA SER A 213 -28.56 7.95 20.08
C SER A 213 -27.02 7.86 20.05
N LEU A 214 -26.55 6.67 19.71
CA LEU A 214 -25.14 6.38 19.40
C LEU A 214 -24.72 7.05 18.08
N PRO A 215 -23.42 7.34 17.88
CA PRO A 215 -22.93 8.02 16.70
C PRO A 215 -23.32 7.30 15.41
N VAL A 216 -23.90 8.07 14.50
CA VAL A 216 -24.29 7.66 13.15
C VAL A 216 -23.04 7.39 12.33
N THR A 217 -22.56 6.15 12.35
CA THR A 217 -21.71 5.63 11.29
C THR A 217 -22.60 5.39 10.08
N GLY A 218 -22.40 6.16 9.01
CA GLY A 218 -23.03 5.96 7.70
C GLY A 218 -22.57 4.64 7.08
N LEU A 219 -23.15 3.55 7.56
CA LEU A 219 -22.94 2.18 7.12
C LEU A 219 -24.10 1.88 6.17
N ASN A 220 -23.83 1.84 4.86
CA ASN A 220 -24.75 1.28 3.87
C ASN A 220 -24.88 -0.23 4.12
N VAL A 221 -25.66 -0.62 5.14
CA VAL A 221 -26.10 -2.01 5.37
C VAL A 221 -27.42 -2.21 4.64
N ALA A 222 -27.35 -2.20 3.32
CA ALA A 222 -28.44 -2.65 2.46
C ALA A 222 -27.87 -3.69 1.48
N GLY A 223 -27.41 -4.83 2.01
CA GLY A 223 -26.82 -5.84 1.11
C GLY A 223 -26.27 -7.14 1.71
N VAL A 224 -26.53 -7.49 2.98
CA VAL A 224 -26.07 -8.79 3.51
C VAL A 224 -27.18 -9.47 4.32
N ALA A 225 -28.23 -9.94 3.63
CA ALA A 225 -29.25 -10.79 4.24
C ALA A 225 -29.69 -11.99 3.37
N ALA A 226 -29.01 -12.27 2.25
CA ALA A 226 -29.49 -13.29 1.29
C ALA A 226 -28.48 -14.37 0.89
N LEU A 227 -27.35 -14.55 1.61
CA LEU A 227 -26.33 -15.56 1.24
C LEU A 227 -25.93 -16.54 2.38
N GLY A 228 -26.51 -16.43 3.58
CA GLY A 228 -26.11 -17.26 4.73
C GLY A 228 -26.66 -18.69 4.78
N LEU A 229 -27.75 -19.00 4.04
CA LEU A 229 -28.45 -20.29 4.18
C LEU A 229 -28.04 -21.37 3.16
N ALA A 230 -27.36 -21.02 2.08
CA ALA A 230 -26.96 -22.00 1.05
C ALA A 230 -25.71 -22.81 1.46
N LEU A 231 -24.77 -22.21 2.20
CA LEU A 231 -23.50 -22.86 2.58
C LEU A 231 -23.64 -23.88 3.72
N VAL A 232 -24.55 -23.64 4.67
CA VAL A 232 -24.80 -24.58 5.79
C VAL A 232 -25.48 -25.87 5.28
N GLY A 233 -26.37 -25.78 4.28
CA GLY A 233 -27.04 -26.94 3.69
C GLY A 233 -26.09 -27.88 2.92
N ALA A 234 -25.15 -27.32 2.16
CA ALA A 234 -24.19 -28.10 1.37
C ALA A 234 -23.19 -28.88 2.25
N GLY A 235 -22.77 -28.30 3.39
CA GLY A 235 -21.88 -28.95 4.35
C GLY A 235 -22.50 -30.19 5.00
N ALA A 236 -23.76 -30.10 5.45
CA ALA A 236 -24.45 -31.21 6.10
C ALA A 236 -24.68 -32.41 5.15
N ALA A 237 -24.99 -32.15 3.87
CA ALA A 237 -25.18 -33.20 2.87
C ALA A 237 -23.89 -33.98 2.57
N LEU A 238 -22.73 -33.30 2.56
CA LEU A 238 -21.43 -33.93 2.36
C LEU A 238 -21.01 -34.83 3.53
N VAL A 239 -21.27 -34.41 4.77
CA VAL A 239 -20.96 -35.21 5.98
C VAL A 239 -21.81 -36.48 6.04
N LEU A 240 -23.10 -36.38 5.70
CA LEU A 240 -23.99 -37.55 5.66
C LEU A 240 -23.61 -38.54 4.54
N ARG A 241 -23.13 -38.05 3.39
CA ARG A 241 -22.69 -38.90 2.28
C ARG A 241 -21.38 -39.63 2.57
N ARG A 242 -20.46 -39.01 3.34
CA ARG A 242 -19.22 -39.65 3.78
C ARG A 242 -19.48 -40.76 4.79
N ARG A 243 -20.44 -40.60 5.70
CA ARG A 243 -20.82 -41.64 6.68
C ARG A 243 -21.38 -42.91 6.03
N ARG A 244 -22.08 -42.81 4.91
CA ARG A 244 -22.65 -43.98 4.20
C ARG A 244 -21.61 -44.85 3.49
N ARG A 245 -20.39 -44.36 3.26
CA ARG A 245 -19.30 -45.13 2.62
C ARG A 245 -18.44 -45.94 3.60
N PHE A 246 -18.70 -45.85 4.90
CA PHE A 246 -17.94 -46.57 5.92
C PHE A 246 -18.69 -47.76 6.55
N ILE A 247 -19.94 -48.01 6.13
CA ILE A 247 -20.80 -49.08 6.69
C ILE A 247 -21.19 -50.14 5.63
N ALA A 248 -20.65 -50.03 4.41
CA ALA A 248 -20.78 -51.05 3.36
C ALA A 248 -19.38 -51.45 2.89
#